data_AF-A0A1Q3S416-F1
#
_entry.id   AF-A0A1Q3S416-F1
#
_cell.length_a   1.000
_cell.length_b   1.000
_cell.length_c   1.000
_cell.angle_alpha   90.00
_cell.angle_beta   90.00
_cell.angle_gamma   90.00
#
_symmetry.space_group_name_H-M   'P 1'
#
loop_
_entity.id
_entity.type
_entity.pdbx_description
1 polymer ?
#
loop_
_entity_poly.entity_id
_entity_poly.type
_entity_poly.pdbx_seq_one_letter_code
_entity_poly.pdbx_strand_id
1 'polypeptide(L)'
;MNQPRRINKKHFILFNNNGVISSTTPKDWARANQEHFNNYDFTNSKNTPTVNVIEKFLVENLNYHKMENNEMVICYAYYKL
;
A
#
# COMPACT_ATOMS: atom_id res chain seq x y z
N MET A 1 -27.30 -8.74 -18.58
CA MET A 1 -26.10 -9.14 -17.82
C MET A 1 -25.38 -7.87 -17.38
N ASN A 2 -25.45 -7.51 -16.10
CA ASN A 2 -24.67 -6.38 -15.57
C ASN A 2 -23.24 -6.88 -15.31
N GLN A 3 -22.28 -6.43 -16.12
CA GLN A 3 -20.88 -6.62 -15.77
C GLN A 3 -20.65 -5.93 -14.41
N PRO A 4 -20.07 -6.59 -13.40
CA PRO A 4 -19.73 -5.90 -12.17
C PRO A 4 -18.75 -4.78 -12.53
N ARG A 5 -19.12 -3.55 -12.18
CA ARG A 5 -18.28 -2.36 -12.37
C ARG A 5 -16.93 -2.68 -11.71
N ARG A 6 -15.87 -2.75 -12.49
CA ARG A 6 -14.52 -2.99 -11.98
C ARG A 6 -14.12 -1.74 -11.19
N ILE A 7 -14.42 -1.69 -9.90
CA ILE A 7 -13.92 -0.65 -8.98
C ILE A 7 -12.44 -0.94 -8.83
N ASN A 8 -11.65 -0.39 -9.74
CA ASN A 8 -10.23 -0.62 -9.75
C ASN A 8 -9.56 0.55 -9.02
N LYS A 9 -8.71 0.17 -8.06
CA LYS A 9 -7.56 0.91 -7.55
C LYS A 9 -7.88 1.98 -6.51
N LYS A 10 -7.99 1.55 -5.25
CA LYS A 10 -7.61 2.45 -4.16
C LYS A 10 -6.20 2.95 -4.45
N HIS A 11 -6.04 4.25 -4.65
CA HIS A 11 -4.73 4.86 -4.81
C HIS A 11 -4.01 4.82 -3.46
N PHE A 12 -2.74 4.41 -3.46
CA PHE A 12 -1.91 4.33 -2.27
C PHE A 12 -0.99 5.55 -2.23
N ILE A 13 -1.27 6.46 -1.31
CA ILE A 13 -0.48 7.69 -1.14
C ILE A 13 0.36 7.56 0.11
N LEU A 14 1.68 7.67 -0.05
CA LEU A 14 2.65 7.62 1.04
C LEU A 14 3.20 9.02 1.29
N PHE A 15 3.05 9.49 2.53
CA PHE A 15 3.65 10.72 3.00
C PHE A 15 4.77 10.42 4.02
N ASN A 16 5.94 11.08 3.91
CA ASN A 16 6.81 11.31 5.08
C ASN A 16 6.84 12.79 5.43
N ASN A 17 7.52 13.10 6.53
CA ASN A 17 7.77 14.43 7.10
C ASN A 17 8.04 15.60 6.13
N ASN A 18 8.42 15.35 4.87
CA ASN A 18 8.73 16.37 3.86
C ASN A 18 7.78 16.38 2.63
N GLY A 19 6.65 15.66 2.65
CA GLY A 19 5.63 15.70 1.58
C GLY A 19 5.21 14.33 1.03
N VAL A 20 4.59 14.33 -0.16
CA VAL A 20 4.22 13.09 -0.88
C VAL A 20 5.50 12.41 -1.37
N ILE A 21 5.82 11.23 -0.83
CA ILE A 21 6.94 10.41 -1.31
C ILE A 21 6.56 9.74 -2.63
N SER A 22 5.34 9.21 -2.71
CA SER A 22 4.88 8.44 -3.85
C SER A 22 3.36 8.35 -3.93
N SER A 23 2.83 8.45 -5.16
CA SER A 23 1.49 7.97 -5.51
C SER A 23 1.69 6.69 -6.31
N THR A 24 1.33 5.56 -5.72
CA THR A 24 1.61 4.23 -6.27
C THR A 24 0.48 3.26 -5.93
N THR A 25 0.61 2.00 -6.35
CA THR A 25 -0.22 0.92 -5.80
C THR A 25 0.52 0.25 -4.65
N PRO A 26 -0.18 -0.37 -3.68
CA PRO A 26 0.50 -1.06 -2.57
C PRO A 26 1.50 -2.10 -3.10
N LYS A 27 1.13 -2.80 -4.18
CA LYS A 27 1.95 -3.85 -4.78
C LYS A 27 3.21 -3.30 -5.45
N ASP A 28 3.12 -2.16 -6.12
CA ASP A 28 4.29 -1.54 -6.76
C ASP A 28 5.24 -0.98 -5.71
N TRP A 29 4.72 -0.42 -4.60
CA TRP A 29 5.53 -0.06 -3.44
C TRP A 29 6.24 -1.28 -2.85
N ALA A 30 5.51 -2.36 -2.59
CA ALA A 30 6.08 -3.58 -2.02
C ALA A 30 7.15 -4.21 -2.91
N ARG A 31 6.98 -4.15 -4.24
CA ARG A 31 7.99 -4.61 -5.20
C ARG A 31 9.26 -3.74 -5.16
N ALA A 32 9.11 -2.43 -4.98
CA ALA A 32 10.25 -1.52 -4.86
C ALA A 32 11.00 -1.65 -3.52
N ASN A 33 10.36 -2.24 -2.50
CA ASN A 33 10.93 -2.48 -1.16
C ASN A 33 10.91 -3.98 -0.84
N GLN A 34 11.32 -4.81 -1.80
CA GLN A 34 11.23 -6.28 -1.72
C GLN A 34 12.03 -6.86 -0.53
N GLU A 35 13.06 -6.16 -0.06
CA GLU A 35 13.84 -6.50 1.13
C GLU A 35 13.00 -6.64 2.41
N HIS A 36 11.82 -6.01 2.46
CA HIS A 36 10.86 -6.15 3.55
C HIS A 36 9.93 -7.34 3.39
N PHE A 37 9.94 -8.00 2.23
CA PHE A 37 9.01 -9.05 1.81
C PHE A 37 9.75 -10.30 1.31
N ASN A 38 10.76 -10.76 2.05
CA ASN A 38 11.66 -11.85 1.63
C ASN A 38 10.97 -13.19 1.28
N ASN A 39 9.74 -13.41 1.75
CA ASN A 39 8.94 -14.60 1.41
C ASN A 39 8.18 -14.47 0.08
N TYR A 40 8.37 -13.36 -0.65
CA TYR A 40 7.67 -13.05 -1.89
C TYR A 40 8.66 -12.75 -3.01
N ASP A 41 8.50 -13.44 -4.14
CA ASP A 41 9.33 -13.26 -5.35
C ASP A 41 8.66 -12.37 -6.41
N PHE A 42 7.40 -11.98 -6.19
CA PHE A 42 6.60 -11.11 -7.06
C PHE A 42 6.38 -11.64 -8.49
N THR A 43 6.67 -12.92 -8.76
CA THR A 43 6.53 -13.55 -10.08
C THR A 43 5.07 -13.70 -10.52
N ASN A 44 4.15 -13.81 -9.57
CA ASN A 44 2.72 -13.99 -9.81
C ASN A 44 1.88 -13.52 -8.62
N SER A 45 0.55 -13.56 -8.77
CA SER A 45 -0.39 -13.08 -7.75
C SER A 45 -0.37 -13.88 -6.45
N LYS A 46 0.01 -15.17 -6.46
CA LYS A 46 0.16 -16.00 -5.26
C LYS A 46 1.46 -15.69 -4.52
N ASN A 47 2.52 -15.37 -5.26
CA ASN A 47 3.84 -14.99 -4.71
C ASN A 47 4.02 -13.46 -4.58
N THR A 48 2.92 -12.71 -4.52
CA THR A 48 2.91 -11.26 -4.24
C THR A 48 2.12 -11.04 -2.95
N PRO A 49 2.61 -10.23 -2.00
CA PRO A 49 1.86 -9.95 -0.78
C PRO A 49 0.51 -9.30 -1.10
N THR A 50 -0.50 -9.59 -0.29
CA THR A 50 -1.81 -8.96 -0.43
C THR A 50 -1.74 -7.52 0.06
N VAL A 51 -2.70 -6.69 -0.38
CA VAL A 51 -2.79 -5.28 0.06
C VAL A 51 -2.82 -5.19 1.58
N ASN A 52 -3.60 -6.04 2.25
CA ASN A 52 -3.70 -6.07 3.71
C ASN A 52 -2.35 -6.40 4.39
N VAL A 53 -1.56 -7.30 3.81
CA VAL A 53 -0.22 -7.64 4.35
C VAL A 53 0.72 -6.44 4.24
N ILE A 54 0.69 -5.74 3.11
CA ILE A 54 1.52 -4.56 2.86
C ILE A 54 1.13 -3.41 3.81
N GLU A 55 -0.16 -3.12 3.93
CA GLU A 55 -0.68 -2.09 4.82
C GLU A 55 -0.36 -2.39 6.29
N LYS A 56 -0.54 -3.64 6.72
CA LYS A 56 -0.21 -4.07 8.09
C LYS A 56 1.28 -3.89 8.37
N PHE A 57 2.15 -4.26 7.44
CA PHE A 57 3.60 -4.08 7.59
C PHE A 57 3.96 -2.61 7.82
N LEU A 58 3.41 -1.70 7.02
CA LEU A 58 3.66 -0.26 7.12
C LEU A 58 3.28 0.31 8.48
N VAL A 59 2.11 -0.09 9.00
CA VAL A 59 1.61 0.37 10.30
C VAL A 59 2.46 -0.19 11.44
N GLU A 60 2.75 -1.49 11.42
CA GLU A 60 3.38 -2.18 12.56
C GLU A 60 4.91 -2.01 12.60
N ASN A 61 5.57 -1.85 11.45
CA ASN A 61 7.04 -1.88 11.37
C ASN A 61 7.65 -0.52 11.03
N LEU A 62 6.92 0.33 10.29
CA LEU A 62 7.44 1.63 9.85
C LEU A 62 6.72 2.82 10.51
N ASN A 63 5.86 2.57 11.51
CA ASN A 63 5.09 3.58 12.24
C ASN A 63 4.21 4.48 11.34
N TYR A 64 3.66 3.93 10.27
CA TYR A 64 2.70 4.66 9.45
C TYR A 64 1.31 4.62 10.11
N HIS A 65 0.60 5.74 10.05
CA HIS A 65 -0.82 5.81 10.33
C HIS A 65 -1.60 5.57 9.04
N LYS A 66 -2.70 4.80 9.11
CA LYS A 66 -3.57 4.47 7.97
C LYS A 66 -4.87 5.27 8.05
N MET A 67 -5.23 5.94 6.96
CA MET A 67 -6.58 6.46 6.70
C MET A 67 -7.08 5.86 5.38
N GLU A 68 -8.32 5.40 5.34
CA GLU A 68 -8.90 4.86 4.10
C GLU A 68 -10.35 5.25 3.90
N ASN A 69 -10.74 5.37 2.64
CA ASN A 69 -12.12 5.41 2.20
C ASN A 69 -12.31 4.46 1.01
N ASN A 70 -13.44 4.61 0.30
CA ASN A 70 -13.76 3.77 -0.85
C ASN A 70 -12.86 4.01 -2.07
N GLU A 71 -12.12 5.12 -2.10
CA GLU A 71 -11.34 5.60 -3.25
C GLU A 71 -9.83 5.59 -3.01
N MET A 72 -9.37 5.74 -1.77
CA MET A 72 -7.96 5.91 -1.43
C MET A 72 -7.58 5.26 -0.11
N VAL A 73 -6.31 4.86 -0.02
CA VAL A 73 -5.63 4.57 1.23
C VAL A 73 -4.44 5.52 1.35
N ILE A 74 -4.39 6.24 2.46
CA ILE A 74 -3.32 7.15 2.81
C ILE A 74 -2.57 6.54 3.98
N CYS A 75 -1.28 6.31 3.77
CA CYS A 75 -0.35 5.94 4.83
C CYS A 75 0.60 7.12 5.07
N TYR A 76 0.69 7.62 6.31
CA TYR A 76 1.51 8.78 6.64
C TYR A 76 2.30 8.56 7.94
N ALA A 77 3.54 9.06 7.97
CA ALA A 77 4.44 8.95 9.12
C ALA A 77 4.51 10.26 9.94
N TYR A 78 3.37 10.86 10.30
CA TYR A 78 3.30 12.06 11.14
C TYR A 78 2.66 11.79 12.50
N TYR A 79 3.23 12.33 13.57
CA TYR A 79 2.68 12.24 14.93
C TYR A 79 1.44 13.12 15.16
N LYS A 80 1.21 14.16 14.33
CA LYS A 80 0.03 15.04 14.34
C LYS A 80 -0.26 15.58 12.93
N LEU A 81 -1.53 15.61 12.55
CA LEU A 81 -2.07 16.38 11.43
C LEU A 81 -2.30 17.83 11.85
#